data_AF-A0A8B9G7N8-F1
#
_entry.id   AF-A0A8B9G7N8-F1
#
_cell.length_a   1.000
_cell.length_b   1.000
_cell.length_c   1.000
_cell.angle_alpha   90.00
_cell.angle_beta   90.00
_cell.angle_gamma   90.00
#
_symmetry.space_group_name_H-M   'P 1'
#
loop_
_entity.id
_entity.type
_entity.pdbx_description
1 polymer ?
#
loop_
_entity_poly.entity_id
_entity_poly.type
_entity_poly.pdbx_seq_one_letter_code
_entity_poly.pdbx_strand_id
1 'polypeptide(L)' 'MWSADEIAELCCLHYRTRLPKQGKPDPSREWTSLAAVVKVESLGSPGTPKPRPLTKEVVAMGTGTKCIGQNKMRKTGK' A
#
# COMPACT_ATOMS: atom_id res chain seq x y z
N MET A 1 12.34 13.66 -8.01
CA MET A 1 11.18 12.98 -8.63
C MET A 1 11.34 11.50 -8.34
N TRP A 2 10.32 10.81 -7.83
CA TRP A 2 10.38 9.35 -7.61
C TRP A 2 9.89 8.61 -8.85
N SER A 3 10.41 7.41 -9.09
CA SER A 3 9.94 6.55 -10.19
C SER A 3 8.75 5.70 -9.74
N ALA A 4 7.98 5.22 -10.72
CA ALA A 4 6.91 4.26 -10.44
C ALA A 4 7.48 2.96 -9.84
N ASP A 5 8.63 2.50 -10.33
CA ASP A 5 9.30 1.29 -9.84
C ASP A 5 9.74 1.41 -8.39
N GLU A 6 10.27 2.58 -8.00
CA GLU A 6 10.68 2.84 -6.62
C GLU A 6 9.48 2.76 -5.65
N ILE A 7 8.34 3.32 -6.05
CA ILE A 7 7.11 3.26 -5.25
C ILE A 7 6.57 1.82 -5.20
N ALA A 8 6.60 1.11 -6.32
CA ALA A 8 6.15 -0.28 -6.38
C ALA A 8 7.00 -1.20 -5.50
N GLU A 9 8.32 -1.04 -5.51
CA GLU A 9 9.25 -1.79 -4.66
C GLU A 9 8.99 -1.52 -3.18
N LEU A 10 8.83 -0.25 -2.80
CA LEU A 10 8.51 0.15 -1.43
C LEU A 10 7.20 -0.49 -0.94
N CYS A 11 6.17 -0.55 -1.79
CA CYS A 11 4.91 -1.23 -1.47
C CYS A 11 5.11 -2.75 -1.34
N CYS A 12 5.82 -3.39 -2.27
CA CYS A 12 6.09 -4.83 -2.21
C CYS A 12 6.90 -5.22 -0.97
N LEU A 13 7.90 -4.40 -0.60
CA LEU A 13 8.71 -4.62 0.58
C LEU A 13 7.87 -4.52 1.86
N HIS A 14 7.01 -3.50 1.96
CA HIS A 14 6.10 -3.34 3.10
C HIS A 14 5.16 -4.55 3.23
N TYR A 15 4.56 -5.00 2.13
CA TYR A 15 3.72 -6.21 2.11
C TYR A 15 4.47 -7.45 2.62
N ARG A 16 5.72 -7.64 2.19
CA ARG A 16 6.53 -8.83 2.52
C ARG A 16 7.00 -8.86 3.98
N THR A 17 7.22 -7.70 4.59
CA THR A 17 7.96 -7.58 5.86
C THR A 17 7.12 -7.09 7.04
N ARG A 18 6.03 -6.34 6.80
CA ARG A 18 5.27 -5.67 7.87
C ARG A 18 3.89 -6.26 8.11
N LEU A 19 3.27 -6.90 7.11
CA LEU A 19 1.91 -7.40 7.23
C LEU A 19 1.85 -8.87 7.68
N PRO A 20 0.88 -9.23 8.54
CA PRO A 20 0.66 -10.62 8.94
C PRO A 20 0.17 -11.42 7.73
N LYS A 21 0.94 -12.44 7.33
CA LYS A 21 0.59 -13.34 6.22
C LYS A 21 -0.37 -14.41 6.70
N GLN A 22 -1.62 -14.02 6.97
CA GLN A 22 -2.69 -14.96 7.34
C GLN A 22 -3.45 -15.38 6.09
N GLY A 23 -3.64 -16.70 5.93
CA GLY A 23 -4.13 -17.32 4.70
C GLY A 23 -3.04 -17.39 3.64
N LYS A 24 -2.34 -18.52 3.53
CA LYS A 24 -1.42 -18.75 2.41
C LYS A 24 -2.24 -18.85 1.13
N PRO A 25 -2.03 -17.97 0.13
CA PRO A 25 -2.61 -18.18 -1.19
C PRO A 25 -2.09 -19.51 -1.72
N ASP A 26 -2.96 -20.31 -2.34
CA ASP A 26 -2.52 -21.44 -3.13
C ASP A 26 -1.69 -20.90 -4.31
N PRO A 27 -0.38 -21.17 -4.36
CA PRO A 27 0.51 -20.62 -5.40
C PRO A 27 0.07 -21.01 -6.82
N SER A 28 -0.71 -22.08 -6.95
CA SER A 28 -1.22 -22.59 -8.23
C SER A 28 -2.54 -21.98 -8.67
N ARG A 29 -3.22 -21.22 -7.79
CA ARG A 29 -4.62 -20.81 -8.02
C ARG A 29 -4.96 -19.36 -7.74
N GLU A 30 -4.28 -18.69 -6.80
CA GLU A 30 -4.78 -17.40 -6.29
C GLU A 30 -3.75 -16.27 -6.38
N TRP A 31 -3.97 -15.39 -7.35
CA TRP A 31 -3.38 -14.05 -7.39
C TRP A 31 -4.41 -13.06 -6.85
N THR A 32 -3.94 -12.10 -6.06
CA THR A 32 -4.75 -11.02 -5.53
C THR A 32 -4.12 -9.68 -5.90
N SER A 33 -4.94 -8.68 -6.17
CA SER A 33 -4.45 -7.32 -6.42
C SER A 33 -3.95 -6.73 -5.12
N LEU A 34 -2.78 -6.10 -5.14
CA LEU A 34 -2.22 -5.30 -4.07
C LEU A 34 -2.46 -3.82 -4.37
N ALA A 35 -3.00 -3.08 -3.41
CA ALA A 35 -3.13 -1.64 -3.48
C ALA A 35 -2.50 -1.00 -2.23
N ALA A 36 -1.85 0.15 -2.40
CA ALA A 36 -1.20 0.86 -1.31
C ALA A 36 -1.23 2.37 -1.55
N VAL A 37 -1.23 3.13 -0.44
CA VAL A 37 -1.14 4.59 -0.44
C VAL A 37 0.18 4.98 0.21
N VAL A 38 0.98 5.78 -0.51
CA VAL A 38 2.29 6.25 -0.05
C VAL A 38 2.22 7.75 0.23
N LYS A 39 2.52 8.12 1.47
CA LYS A 39 2.69 9.50 1.89
C LYS A 39 4.11 9.94 1.56
N VAL A 40 4.24 11.10 0.90
CA VAL A 40 5.54 11.72 0.58
C VAL A 40 5.61 13.08 1.24
N GLU A 41 6.59 13.27 2.12
CA GLU A 41 6.78 14.53 2.84
C GLU A 41 8.17 15.10 2.55
N SER A 42 8.26 16.43 2.44
CA SER A 42 9.52 17.14 2.31
C SER A 42 10.01 17.60 3.67
N LEU A 43 11.19 17.16 4.06
CA LEU A 43 11.86 17.62 5.28
C LEU A 43 12.66 18.90 4.96
N GLY A 44 12.17 20.06 5.41
CA GLY A 44 12.89 21.33 5.33
C GLY A 44 11.98 22.56 5.21
N SER A 45 12.47 23.71 5.67
CA SER A 45 11.75 24.98 5.61
C SER A 45 11.59 25.48 4.16
N PRO A 46 10.42 26.04 3.78
CA PRO A 46 10.24 26.71 2.49
C PRO A 46 11.32 27.79 2.26
N GLY A 47 11.93 27.83 1.07
CA GLY A 47 12.83 28.90 0.65
C GLY A 47 14.33 28.59 0.59
N THR A 48 14.76 27.39 0.98
CA THR A 48 16.18 26.99 0.82
C THR A 48 16.44 26.33 -0.54
N PRO A 49 17.51 26.72 -1.27
CA PRO A 49 17.81 26.23 -2.62
C PRO A 49 18.46 24.84 -2.68
N LYS A 50 18.63 24.15 -1.54
CA LYS A 50 19.25 22.82 -1.49
C LYS A 50 18.22 21.71 -1.74
N PRO A 51 18.62 20.56 -2.32
CA PRO A 51 17.77 19.39 -2.43
C PRO A 51 17.27 19.00 -1.03
N ARG A 52 15.95 19.02 -0.84
CA ARG A 52 15.35 18.68 0.46
C ARG A 52 15.27 17.16 0.58
N PRO A 53 15.66 16.57 1.72
CA PRO A 53 15.39 15.17 1.99
C PRO A 53 13.87 14.93 1.97
N LEU A 54 13.44 13.88 1.27
CA LEU A 54 12.05 13.46 1.21
C LEU A 54 11.89 12.16 1.99
N THR A 55 10.79 12.03 2.74
CA THR A 55 10.39 10.76 3.35
C THR A 55 9.26 10.13 2.54
N LYS A 56 9.24 8.80 2.48
CA LYS A 56 8.22 8.00 1.80
C LYS A 56 7.75 6.93 2.75
N GLU A 57 6.45 6.87 3.00
CA GLU A 57 5.87 5.94 3.97
C GLU A 57 4.59 5.33 3.39
N VAL A 58 4.49 3.99 3.40
CA VAL A 58 3.22 3.31 3.15
C VAL A 58 2.31 3.53 4.35
N VAL A 59 1.24 4.30 4.18
CA VAL A 59 0.29 4.63 5.25
C VAL A 59 -0.94 3.75 5.25
N ALA A 60 -1.26 3.13 4.11
CA ALA A 60 -2.35 2.19 3.98
C ALA A 60 -2.03 1.14 2.91
N MET A 61 -2.46 -0.10 3.14
CA MET A 61 -2.27 -1.20 2.20
C MET A 61 -3.44 -2.19 2.31
N GLY A 62 -3.86 -2.74 1.18
CA GLY A 62 -4.89 -3.76 1.12
C GLY A 62 -4.65 -4.74 -0.03
N THR A 63 -5.21 -5.94 0.12
CA THR A 63 -5.25 -6.95 -0.95
C THR A 63 -6.67 -7.39 -1.19
N GLY A 64 -7.06 -7.59 -2.45
CA GLY A 64 -8.39 -8.13 -2.76
C GLY A 64 -8.77 -8.01 -4.23
N THR A 65 -9.56 -8.97 -4.70
CA THR A 65 -10.13 -9.01 -6.06
C THR A 65 -11.63 -9.33 -6.05
N LYS A 66 -12.22 -9.42 -4.85
CA LYS A 66 -13.60 -9.87 -4.64
C LYS A 66 -14.35 -8.85 -3.79
N CYS A 67 -15.64 -8.73 -4.06
CA CYS A 67 -16.57 -7.94 -3.27
C CYS A 67 -17.41 -8.84 -2.36
N ILE A 68 -18.02 -8.25 -1.34
CA ILE A 68 -19.05 -8.93 -0.54
C ILE A 68 -20.31 -9.12 -1.38
N GLY A 69 -20.96 -10.29 -1.25
CA GLY A 69 -22.26 -10.54 -1.87
C GLY A 69 -23.37 -9.69 -1.24
N GLN A 70 -24.35 -9.26 -2.04
CA GLN A 70 -25.46 -8.41 -1.57
C GLN A 70 -26.21 -9.02 -0.37
N ASN A 71 -26.43 -10.33 -0.40
CA ASN A 71 -27.08 -11.09 0.68
C ASN A 71 -26.30 -11.11 2.00
N LYS A 72 -25.02 -10.73 1.99
CA LYS A 72 -24.16 -10.63 3.18
C LYS A 72 -23.93 -9.17 3.63
N MET A 73 -24.42 -8.18 2.90
CA MET A 73 -24.29 -6.77 3.28
C MET A 73 -25.11 -6.47 4.53
N ARG A 74 -24.53 -5.69 5.45
CA ARG A 74 -25.22 -5.20 6.66
C ARG A 74 -25.74 -3.79 6.45
N LYS A 75 -26.96 -3.52 6.90
CA LYS A 75 -27.58 -2.17 6.84
C LYS A 75 -26.86 -1.14 7.72
N THR A 76 -26.08 -1.59 8.71
CA THR A 76 -25.46 -0.75 9.74
C THR A 76 -23.97 -0.51 9.52
N GLY A 77 -23.39 -0.96 8.40
CA GLY A 77 -22.00 -0.66 8.03
C GLY A 77 -20.92 -1.31 8.93
N LYS A 78 -21.23 -2.44 9.57
CA LYS A 78 -20.27 -3.25 10.35
C LYS A 78 -20.12 -4.65 9.80
#